data_AF-A0A5Q3H8K8-F1
#
_entry.id   AF-A0A5Q3H8K8-F1
#
_cell.length_a   1.000
_cell.length_b   1.000
_cell.length_c   1.000
_cell.angle_alpha   90.00
_cell.angle_beta   90.00
_cell.angle_gamma   90.00
#
_symmetry.space_group_name_H-M   'P 1'
#
loop_
_entity.id
_entity.type
_entity.pdbx_description
1 polymer ?
#
loop_
_entity_poly.entity_id
_entity_poly.type
_entity_poly.pdbx_seq_one_letter_code
_entity_poly.pdbx_strand_id
1 'polypeptide(L)'
;MPPPIVLDTNIVLDVFVFNDTAAQPLQQALEAGELDWLATQAMRDELERVLAYPQIIPRLAFYELSAAEVLAAFDRHVRLTEVPAKAGVTCSDADDQKFIDLAVAAKAVLLSKDRAVTSMAKRLMLLGVGVRSAW
;
A
#
# COMPACT_ATOMS: atom_id res chain seq x y z
N MET A 1 -11.99 2.41 -17.20
CA MET A 1 -11.79 1.79 -15.88
C MET A 1 -11.08 2.82 -15.00
N PRO A 2 -11.37 2.87 -13.68
CA PRO A 2 -10.59 3.71 -12.77
C PRO A 2 -9.10 3.34 -12.86
N PRO A 3 -8.17 4.29 -12.60
CA PRO A 3 -6.76 3.96 -12.54
C PRO A 3 -6.51 2.91 -11.45
N PRO A 4 -5.54 2.00 -11.63
CA PRO A 4 -5.16 1.08 -10.58
C PRO A 4 -4.64 1.86 -9.36
N ILE A 5 -4.55 1.17 -8.23
CA ILE A 5 -4.05 1.74 -6.99
C ILE A 5 -2.83 0.97 -6.49
N VAL A 6 -1.95 1.67 -5.79
CA VAL A 6 -0.85 1.12 -5.01
C VAL A 6 -1.03 1.63 -3.59
N LEU A 7 -0.98 0.71 -2.62
CA LEU A 7 -1.06 1.02 -1.19
C LEU A 7 0.33 0.88 -0.59
N ASP A 8 0.75 1.86 0.22
CA ASP A 8 1.90 1.68 1.10
C ASP A 8 1.58 0.72 2.26
N THR A 9 2.62 0.25 2.96
CA THR A 9 2.42 -0.69 4.08
C THR A 9 1.59 -0.11 5.22
N ASN A 10 1.66 1.20 5.48
CA ASN A 10 0.88 1.83 6.54
C ASN A 10 -0.62 1.81 6.23
N ILE A 11 -1.01 2.14 4.99
CA ILE A 11 -2.38 2.06 4.53
C ILE A 11 -2.90 0.61 4.60
N VAL A 12 -2.07 -0.37 4.25
CA VAL A 12 -2.44 -1.79 4.37
C VAL A 12 -2.71 -2.18 5.83
N LEU A 13 -1.88 -1.72 6.77
CA LEU A 13 -2.11 -1.96 8.20
C LEU A 13 -3.37 -1.23 8.71
N ASP A 14 -3.65 -0.02 8.24
CA ASP A 14 -4.86 0.71 8.61
C ASP A 14 -6.13 -0.06 8.19
N VAL A 15 -6.11 -0.65 6.99
CA VAL A 15 -7.23 -1.42 6.43
C VAL A 15 -7.43 -2.77 7.15
N PHE A 16 -6.36 -3.52 7.37
CA PHE A 16 -6.47 -4.93 7.80
C PHE A 16 -6.09 -5.19 9.26
N VAL A 17 -5.47 -4.24 9.95
CA VAL A 17 -4.99 -4.43 11.33
C VAL A 17 -5.61 -3.43 12.29
N PHE A 18 -5.58 -2.13 11.99
CA PHE A 18 -5.92 -1.09 12.98
C PHE A 18 -7.41 -0.73 13.05
N ASN A 19 -8.24 -1.28 12.17
CA ASN A 19 -9.66 -0.94 12.08
C ASN A 19 -9.87 0.59 12.01
N ASP A 20 -9.03 1.28 11.22
CA ASP A 20 -9.09 2.74 11.09
C ASP A 20 -10.38 3.12 10.36
N THR A 21 -11.23 3.94 10.98
CA THR A 21 -12.46 4.45 10.37
C THR A 21 -12.19 5.18 9.05
N ALA A 22 -11.05 5.86 8.92
CA ALA A 22 -10.67 6.53 7.68
C ALA A 22 -10.32 5.54 6.55
N ALA A 23 -9.98 4.29 6.88
CA ALA A 23 -9.69 3.23 5.92
C ALA A 23 -10.93 2.39 5.56
N GLN A 24 -12.07 2.56 6.24
CA GLN A 24 -13.29 1.80 5.95
C GLN A 24 -13.80 1.95 4.51
N PRO A 25 -13.83 3.16 3.89
CA PRO A 25 -14.23 3.29 2.48
C PRO A 25 -13.31 2.49 1.54
N LEU A 26 -12.01 2.44 1.83
CA LEU A 26 -11.05 1.66 1.07
C LEU A 26 -11.31 0.16 1.21
N GLN A 27 -11.51 -0.31 2.45
CA GLN A 27 -11.82 -1.71 2.73
C GLN A 27 -13.10 -2.16 2.02
N GLN A 28 -14.15 -1.35 2.06
CA GLN A 28 -15.43 -1.65 1.39
C GLN A 28 -15.26 -1.77 -0.13
N ALA A 29 -14.49 -0.87 -0.74
CA ALA A 29 -14.24 -0.90 -2.17
C ALA A 29 -13.35 -2.09 -2.59
N LEU A 30 -12.40 -2.51 -1.74
CA LEU A 30 -11.63 -3.75 -1.94
C LEU A 30 -12.51 -5.00 -1.87
N GLU A 31 -13.41 -5.06 -0.89
CA GLU A 31 -14.36 -6.17 -0.72
C GLU A 31 -15.40 -6.24 -1.85
N ALA A 32 -15.82 -5.08 -2.37
CA ALA A 32 -16.71 -4.99 -3.52
C ALA A 32 -16.02 -5.35 -4.86
N GLY A 33 -14.69 -5.51 -4.88
CA GLY A 33 -13.93 -5.76 -6.11
C GLY A 33 -13.92 -4.56 -7.08
N GLU A 34 -14.15 -3.36 -6.56
CA GLU A 34 -14.21 -2.12 -7.36
C GLU A 34 -12.83 -1.53 -7.64
N LEU A 35 -11.81 -2.03 -6.93
CA LEU A 35 -10.44 -1.54 -6.98
C LEU A 35 -9.52 -2.55 -7.64
N ASP A 36 -8.63 -2.00 -8.45
CA ASP A 36 -7.52 -2.73 -9.03
C ASP A 36 -6.24 -2.43 -8.25
N TRP A 37 -6.04 -3.15 -7.15
CA TRP A 37 -4.89 -2.98 -6.28
C TRP A 37 -3.68 -3.76 -6.79
N LEU A 38 -2.63 -3.04 -7.17
CA LEU A 38 -1.35 -3.60 -7.61
C LEU A 38 -0.32 -3.65 -6.47
N ALA A 39 0.46 -4.73 -6.44
CA ALA A 39 1.68 -4.81 -5.65
C ALA A 39 2.72 -5.72 -6.30
N THR A 40 3.94 -5.70 -5.77
CA THR A 40 5.00 -6.67 -6.12
C THR A 40 5.21 -7.67 -4.98
N GLN A 41 5.89 -8.78 -5.27
CA GLN A 41 6.27 -9.76 -4.24
C GLN A 41 7.07 -9.12 -3.10
N ALA A 42 7.99 -8.19 -3.41
CA ALA A 42 8.81 -7.52 -2.41
C ALA A 42 8.00 -6.68 -1.41
N MET A 43 6.86 -6.10 -1.84
CA MET A 43 5.93 -5.36 -0.97
C MET A 43 5.15 -6.32 -0.06
N ARG A 44 4.77 -7.49 -0.57
CA ARG A 44 4.14 -8.55 0.24
C ARG A 44 5.10 -9.08 1.31
N ASP A 45 6.34 -9.38 0.92
CA ASP A 45 7.36 -9.87 1.85
C ASP A 45 7.72 -8.83 2.92
N GLU A 46 7.64 -7.54 2.57
CA GLU A 46 7.77 -6.46 3.53
C GLU A 46 6.63 -6.43 4.54
N LEU A 47 5.38 -6.58 4.10
CA LEU A 47 4.24 -6.69 5.00
C LEU A 47 4.42 -7.86 5.97
N GLU A 48 4.83 -9.03 5.49
CA GLU A 48 5.11 -10.20 6.33
C GLU A 48 6.15 -9.90 7.41
N ARG A 49 7.27 -9.23 7.05
CA ARG A 49 8.29 -8.81 8.03
C ARG A 49 7.73 -7.81 9.03
N VAL A 50 6.96 -6.82 8.58
CA VAL A 50 6.38 -5.78 9.44
C VAL A 50 5.39 -6.37 10.45
N LEU A 51 4.60 -7.37 10.05
CA LEU A 51 3.67 -8.07 10.96
C LEU A 51 4.39 -8.79 12.10
N ALA A 52 5.66 -9.16 11.91
CA ALA A 52 6.51 -9.74 12.94
C ALA A 52 7.21 -8.71 13.85
N TYR A 53 7.04 -7.40 13.60
CA TYR A 53 7.70 -6.38 14.40
C TYR A 53 7.11 -6.26 15.81
N PRO A 54 7.94 -6.04 16.86
CA PRO A 54 7.48 -5.96 18.25
C PRO A 54 6.38 -4.92 18.52
N GLN A 55 6.33 -3.85 17.73
CA GLN A 55 5.29 -2.83 17.83
C GLN A 55 3.96 -3.22 17.18
N ILE A 56 3.95 -4.18 16.26
CA ILE A 56 2.75 -4.65 15.55
C ILE A 56 2.12 -5.86 16.25
N ILE A 57 2.93 -6.76 16.83
CA ILE A 57 2.45 -7.96 17.53
C ILE A 57 1.35 -7.64 18.58
N PRO A 58 1.48 -6.63 19.45
CA PRO A 58 0.44 -6.29 20.42
C PRO A 58 -0.87 -5.85 19.77
N ARG A 59 -0.81 -5.24 18.57
CA ARG A 59 -2.00 -4.81 17.82
C ARG A 59 -2.72 -6.01 17.23
N LEU A 60 -1.99 -6.93 16.62
CA LEU A 60 -2.55 -8.20 16.13
C LEU A 60 -3.27 -8.96 17.26
N ALA A 61 -2.62 -9.08 18.42
CA ALA A 61 -3.22 -9.72 19.59
C ALA A 61 -4.47 -8.97 20.10
N PHE A 62 -4.44 -7.64 20.15
CA PHE A 62 -5.58 -6.83 20.60
C PHE A 62 -6.81 -6.98 19.71
N TYR A 63 -6.62 -7.11 18.40
CA TYR A 63 -7.70 -7.30 17.43
C TYR A 63 -8.00 -8.79 17.14
N GLU A 64 -7.39 -9.72 17.87
CA GLU A 64 -7.54 -11.17 17.69
C GLU A 64 -7.22 -11.64 16.26
N LEU A 65 -6.22 -11.00 15.63
CA LEU A 65 -5.76 -11.31 14.27
C LEU A 65 -4.42 -12.07 14.31
N SER A 66 -4.22 -12.98 13.37
CA SER A 66 -2.92 -13.56 13.05
C SER A 66 -2.29 -12.87 11.84
N ALA A 67 -0.95 -12.89 11.76
CA ALA A 67 -0.24 -12.39 10.59
C ALA A 67 -0.66 -13.12 9.30
N ALA A 68 -0.97 -14.42 9.40
CA ALA A 68 -1.43 -15.22 8.26
C ALA A 68 -2.78 -14.75 7.72
N GLU A 69 -3.72 -14.35 8.59
CA GLU A 69 -5.01 -13.79 8.17
C GLU A 69 -4.84 -12.45 7.45
N VAL A 70 -3.95 -11.59 7.93
CA VAL A 70 -3.65 -10.30 7.28
C VAL A 70 -3.02 -10.53 5.90
N LEU A 71 -2.08 -11.46 5.79
CA LEU A 71 -1.46 -11.81 4.51
C LEU A 71 -2.47 -12.45 3.55
N ALA A 72 -3.37 -13.30 4.04
CA ALA A 72 -4.44 -13.87 3.22
C ALA A 72 -5.41 -12.80 2.72
N ALA A 73 -5.74 -11.80 3.53
CA ALA A 73 -6.54 -10.65 3.11
C ALA A 73 -5.82 -9.84 2.02
N PHE A 74 -4.52 -9.54 2.20
CA PHE A 74 -3.70 -8.91 1.17
C PHE A 74 -3.75 -9.72 -0.15
N ASP A 75 -3.46 -11.02 -0.09
CA ASP A 75 -3.39 -11.91 -1.25
C ASP A 75 -4.73 -12.04 -1.99
N ARG A 76 -5.85 -11.96 -1.26
CA ARG A 76 -7.20 -12.03 -1.83
C ARG A 76 -7.52 -10.83 -2.71
N HIS A 77 -7.04 -9.64 -2.35
CA HIS A 77 -7.43 -8.38 -3.01
C HIS A 77 -6.39 -7.86 -4.01
N VAL A 78 -5.13 -8.25 -3.85
CA VAL A 78 -4.05 -7.73 -4.69
C VAL A 78 -3.92 -8.48 -6.00
N ARG A 79 -3.54 -7.76 -7.05
CA ARG A 79 -2.96 -8.34 -8.26
C ARG A 79 -1.44 -8.14 -8.23
N LEU A 80 -0.72 -9.23 -8.02
CA LEU A 80 0.74 -9.20 -8.07
C LEU A 80 1.24 -8.94 -9.50
N THR A 81 2.24 -8.07 -9.62
CA THR A 81 2.96 -7.76 -10.86
C THR A 81 4.46 -7.99 -10.70
N GLU A 82 5.16 -8.03 -11.82
CA GLU A 82 6.62 -7.99 -11.81
C GLU A 82 7.16 -6.69 -11.19
N VAL A 83 8.39 -6.74 -10.70
CA VAL A 83 9.08 -5.57 -10.16
C VAL A 83 9.38 -4.61 -11.31
N PRO A 84 8.90 -3.35 -11.26
CA PRO A 84 9.12 -2.38 -12.31
C PRO A 84 10.57 -1.88 -12.32
N ALA A 85 10.97 -1.25 -13.42
CA ALA A 85 12.19 -0.44 -13.43
C ALA A 85 12.05 0.76 -12.49
N LYS A 86 13.17 1.18 -11.89
CA LYS A 86 13.21 2.35 -11.02
C LYS A 86 12.70 3.60 -11.74
N ALA A 87 11.81 4.36 -11.11
CA ALA A 87 11.31 5.62 -11.63
C ALA A 87 12.42 6.68 -11.75
N GLY A 88 12.22 7.65 -12.65
CA GLY A 88 13.12 8.80 -12.82
C GLY A 88 13.15 9.77 -11.62
N VAL A 89 12.42 9.48 -10.55
CA VAL A 89 12.42 10.23 -9.28
C VAL A 89 12.85 9.31 -8.15
N THR A 90 13.63 9.84 -7.23
CA THR A 90 14.09 9.12 -6.04
C THR A 90 13.41 9.68 -4.80
N CYS A 91 12.85 8.80 -3.98
CA CYS A 91 12.34 9.11 -2.65
C CYS A 91 13.51 9.35 -1.67
N SER A 92 13.28 10.17 -0.66
CA SER A 92 14.25 10.34 0.42
C SER A 92 14.35 9.12 1.32
N ASP A 93 13.29 8.30 1.38
CA ASP A 93 13.29 7.00 2.03
C ASP A 93 13.47 5.90 0.97
N ALA A 94 14.51 5.08 1.11
CA ALA A 94 14.82 4.03 0.16
C ALA A 94 13.81 2.87 0.22
N ASP A 95 13.20 2.63 1.38
CA ASP A 95 12.22 1.56 1.55
C ASP A 95 10.91 1.91 0.82
N ASP A 96 10.57 3.20 0.75
CA ASP A 96 9.38 3.69 0.05
C ASP A 96 9.52 3.74 -1.48
N GLN A 97 10.75 3.61 -2.01
CA GLN A 97 11.00 3.74 -3.45
C GLN A 97 10.18 2.72 -4.28
N LYS A 98 9.99 1.50 -3.77
CA LYS A 98 9.29 0.43 -4.50
C LYS A 98 7.82 0.76 -4.80
N PHE A 99 7.15 1.49 -3.91
CA PHE A 99 5.76 1.93 -4.11
C PHE A 99 5.68 3.01 -5.19
N ILE A 100 6.66 3.91 -5.21
CA ILE A 100 6.79 4.95 -6.23
C ILE A 100 7.05 4.34 -7.60
N ASP A 101 7.99 3.40 -7.67
CA ASP A 101 8.36 2.74 -8.93
C ASP A 101 7.14 2.04 -9.55
N LEU A 102 6.38 1.30 -8.74
CA LEU A 102 5.15 0.63 -9.19
C LEU A 102 4.09 1.62 -9.63
N ALA A 103 3.84 2.67 -8.83
CA ALA A 103 2.83 3.66 -9.16
C ALA A 103 3.15 4.39 -10.48
N VAL A 104 4.43 4.76 -10.70
CA VAL A 104 4.88 5.44 -11.92
C VAL A 104 4.78 4.53 -13.15
N ALA A 105 5.17 3.26 -13.03
CA ALA A 105 5.12 2.29 -14.11
C ALA A 105 3.66 1.98 -14.53
N ALA A 106 2.77 1.81 -13.55
CA ALA A 106 1.37 1.46 -13.80
C ALA A 106 0.43 2.66 -13.99
N LYS A 107 0.92 3.90 -13.85
CA LYS A 107 0.09 5.12 -13.77
C LYS A 107 -1.02 4.99 -12.71
N ALA A 108 -0.66 4.38 -11.58
CA ALA A 108 -1.57 4.13 -10.48
C ALA A 108 -1.73 5.37 -9.58
N VAL A 109 -2.81 5.42 -8.82
CA VAL A 109 -2.93 6.28 -7.65
C VAL A 109 -2.15 5.64 -6.50
N LEU A 110 -1.25 6.40 -5.87
CA LEU A 110 -0.50 5.95 -4.70
C LEU A 110 -1.19 6.46 -3.43
N LEU A 111 -1.67 5.54 -2.60
CA LEU A 111 -2.17 5.83 -1.27
C LEU A 111 -1.05 5.69 -0.26
N SER A 112 -0.73 6.78 0.44
CA SER A 112 0.30 6.81 1.46
C SER A 112 0.06 7.90 2.50
N LYS A 113 0.37 7.59 3.76
CA LYS A 113 0.42 8.56 4.87
C LYS A 113 1.85 8.99 5.19
N ASP A 114 2.87 8.41 4.55
CA ASP A 114 4.27 8.74 4.81
C ASP A 114 4.63 10.13 4.28
N ARG A 115 5.40 10.88 5.05
CA ARG A 115 5.85 12.22 4.67
C ARG A 115 6.85 12.20 3.52
N ALA A 116 7.74 11.21 3.46
CA ALA A 116 8.70 11.02 2.38
C ALA A 116 7.95 10.88 1.04
N VAL A 117 6.91 10.05 0.99
CA VAL A 117 6.06 9.86 -0.19
C VAL A 117 5.20 11.08 -0.47
N THR A 118 4.42 11.57 0.50
CA THR A 118 3.47 12.68 0.29
C THR A 118 4.16 13.99 -0.10
N SER A 119 5.40 14.22 0.36
CA SER A 119 6.22 15.36 -0.08
C SER A 119 6.52 15.35 -1.59
N MET A 120 6.46 14.18 -2.23
CA MET A 120 6.70 14.01 -3.66
C MET A 120 5.46 14.19 -4.53
N ALA A 121 4.28 14.44 -3.96
CA ALA A 121 3.00 14.48 -4.69
C ALA A 121 3.04 15.34 -5.96
N LYS A 122 3.64 16.54 -5.90
CA LYS A 122 3.78 17.43 -7.08
C LYS A 122 4.65 16.82 -8.18
N ARG A 123 5.77 16.17 -7.82
CA ARG A 123 6.70 15.53 -8.77
C ARG A 123 6.06 14.29 -9.40
N LEU A 124 5.33 13.51 -8.60
CA LEU A 124 4.62 12.32 -9.05
C LEU A 124 3.42 12.66 -9.94
N MET A 125 2.73 13.76 -9.68
CA MET A 125 1.64 14.25 -10.53
C MET A 125 2.12 14.58 -11.95
N LEU A 126 3.33 15.16 -12.09
CA LEU A 126 3.94 15.39 -13.41
C LEU A 126 4.25 14.09 -14.18
N LEU A 127 4.34 12.96 -13.47
CA LEU A 127 4.51 11.63 -14.04
C LEU A 127 3.18 10.89 -14.21
N GLY A 128 2.04 11.53 -13.94
CA GLY A 128 0.71 10.93 -14.05
C GLY A 128 0.29 10.08 -12.84
N VAL A 129 0.95 10.25 -11.69
CA VAL A 129 0.63 9.55 -10.44
C VAL A 129 0.00 10.51 -9.46
N GLY A 130 -1.27 10.26 -9.10
CA GLY A 130 -1.92 10.96 -7.99
C GLY A 130 -1.49 10.36 -6.67
N VAL A 131 -1.15 11.21 -5.68
CA VAL A 131 -0.86 10.77 -4.30
C VAL A 131 -1.96 11.27 -3.37
N ARG A 132 -2.51 10.38 -2.55
CA ARG A 132 -3.53 10.73 -1.54
C ARG A 132 -3.25 9.99 -0.23
N SER A 133 -3.71 10.55 0.89
CA SER A 133 -3.59 9.93 2.22
C SER A 133 -4.83 9.13 2.63
N ALA A 134 -5.88 9.15 1.82
CA ALA A 134 -7.14 8.43 2.02
C ALA A 134 -7.81 8.14 0.66
N TRP A 135 -8.68 7.12 0.64
CA TRP A 135 -9.47 6.70 -0.53
C TRP A 135 -10.68 7.62 -0.75
#